data_AF-A0A3M8P6S1-F1
#
_entry.id   AF-A0A3M8P6S1-F1
#
_cell.length_a   1.000
_cell.length_b   1.000
_cell.length_c   1.000
_cell.angle_alpha   90.00
_cell.angle_beta   90.00
_cell.angle_gamma   90.00
#
_symmetry.space_group_name_H-M   'P 1'
#
loop_
_entity.id
_entity.type
_entity.pdbx_description
1 polymer ?
#
loop_
_entity_poly.entity_id
_entity_poly.type
_entity_poly.pdbx_seq_one_letter_code
_entity_poly.pdbx_strand_id
1 'polypeptide(L)'
;MYIHPSFSTDGSFTLLQPLYTTLLVVSVLLFVLIFLPITRRKFINGFTVVALSLLMMWISIQLIYFDAIIVDEIGLGGNPITFFMVAAIVVFGFANPLFYFTRKAKPKSTPKRSSYR
;
A
#
# COMPACT_ATOMS: atom_id res chain seq x y z
N MET A 1 15.02 1.18 -32.71
CA MET A 1 14.02 1.85 -31.85
C MET A 1 13.15 0.76 -31.27
N TYR A 2 13.23 0.48 -29.96
CA TYR A 2 12.39 -0.55 -29.35
C TYR A 2 10.97 0.00 -29.28
N ILE A 3 10.12 -0.46 -30.18
CA ILE A 3 8.74 -0.02 -30.29
C ILE A 3 7.97 -0.80 -29.24
N HIS A 4 7.75 -0.20 -28.07
CA HIS A 4 6.82 -0.77 -27.11
C HIS A 4 5.41 -0.70 -27.73
N PRO A 5 4.65 -1.80 -27.78
CA PRO A 5 3.49 -1.94 -28.66
C PRO A 5 2.32 -0.99 -28.31
N SER A 6 2.30 -0.37 -27.13
CA SER A 6 1.34 0.69 -26.79
C SER A 6 1.75 1.39 -25.49
N PHE A 7 2.29 2.61 -25.59
CA PHE A 7 2.53 3.48 -24.42
C PHE A 7 1.24 4.16 -23.93
N SER A 8 0.22 4.13 -24.77
CA SER A 8 -1.09 4.71 -24.54
C SER A 8 -2.18 3.73 -24.95
N THR A 9 -3.26 3.73 -24.20
CA THR A 9 -4.47 2.96 -24.49
C THR A 9 -5.64 3.94 -24.39
N ASP A 10 -6.42 4.07 -25.47
CA ASP A 10 -7.58 4.95 -25.55
C ASP A 10 -7.29 6.42 -25.18
N GLY A 11 -6.12 6.93 -25.61
CA GLY A 11 -5.69 8.30 -25.32
C GLY A 11 -5.21 8.54 -23.90
N SER A 12 -5.17 7.50 -23.05
CA SER A 12 -4.62 7.55 -21.70
C SER A 12 -3.22 6.93 -21.65
N PHE A 13 -2.36 7.50 -20.81
CA PHE A 13 -1.01 6.94 -20.59
C PHE A 13 -1.08 5.73 -19.65
N THR A 14 -0.57 4.58 -20.11
CA THR A 14 -0.69 3.29 -19.40
C THR A 14 0.65 2.65 -19.06
N LEU A 15 1.77 3.21 -19.55
CA LEU A 15 3.10 2.62 -19.35
C LEU A 15 3.48 2.44 -17.88
N LEU A 16 3.12 3.39 -17.01
CA LEU A 16 3.44 3.35 -15.57
C LEU A 16 2.41 2.55 -14.75
N GLN A 17 1.29 2.14 -15.34
CA GLN A 17 0.23 1.37 -14.68
C GLN A 17 0.72 0.09 -13.96
N PRO A 18 1.67 -0.68 -14.52
CA PRO A 18 2.25 -1.83 -13.82
C PRO A 18 2.95 -1.46 -12.51
N LEU A 19 3.58 -0.28 -12.41
CA LEU A 19 4.25 0.17 -11.18
C LEU A 19 3.23 0.52 -10.08
N TYR A 20 2.13 1.20 -10.43
CA TYR A 20 1.06 1.43 -9.47
C TYR A 20 0.44 0.11 -9.00
N THR A 21 0.28 -0.85 -9.91
CA THR A 21 -0.25 -2.18 -9.59
C THR A 21 0.64 -2.93 -8.61
N THR A 22 1.97 -2.90 -8.79
CA THR A 22 2.90 -3.56 -7.86
C THR A 22 2.89 -2.90 -6.48
N LEU A 23 2.89 -1.56 -6.41
CA LEU A 23 2.79 -0.82 -5.14
C LEU A 23 1.47 -1.13 -4.40
N LEU A 24 0.37 -1.24 -5.14
CA LEU A 24 -0.93 -1.62 -4.59
C LEU A 24 -0.91 -3.05 -4.06
N VAL A 25 -0.41 -4.01 -4.84
CA VAL A 25 -0.28 -5.41 -4.43
C VAL A 25 0.56 -5.53 -3.16
N VAL A 26 1.70 -4.83 -3.07
CA VAL A 26 2.55 -4.84 -1.87
C VAL A 26 1.81 -4.25 -0.67
N SER A 27 1.04 -3.17 -0.86
CA SER A 27 0.24 -2.54 0.21
C SER A 27 -0.86 -3.46 0.73
N VAL A 28 -1.53 -4.18 -0.17
CA VAL A 28 -2.54 -5.21 0.16
C VAL A 28 -1.90 -6.42 0.83
N LEU A 29 -0.75 -6.88 0.35
CA LEU A 29 -0.01 -7.98 0.98
C LEU A 29 0.40 -7.62 2.41
N LEU A 30 0.87 -6.40 2.65
CA LEU A 30 1.19 -5.91 3.99
C LEU A 30 -0.06 -5.94 4.88
N PHE A 31 -1.21 -5.51 4.36
CA PHE A 31 -2.49 -5.59 5.07
C PHE A 31 -2.82 -7.04 5.44
N VAL A 32 -2.78 -7.97 4.49
CA VAL A 32 -3.06 -9.40 4.73
C VAL A 32 -2.09 -9.99 5.77
N LEU A 33 -0.80 -9.68 5.69
CA LEU A 33 0.22 -10.11 6.63
C LEU A 33 -0.03 -9.62 8.07
N ILE A 34 -0.61 -8.43 8.22
CA ILE A 34 -1.05 -7.90 9.52
C ILE A 34 -2.21 -8.72 10.10
N PHE A 35 -3.03 -9.38 9.27
CA PHE A 35 -4.11 -10.23 9.75
C PHE A 35 -3.66 -11.65 10.14
N LEU A 36 -2.64 -12.20 9.49
CA LEU A 36 -2.15 -13.55 9.74
C LEU A 36 -1.48 -13.68 11.13
N PRO A 37 -1.94 -14.61 11.99
CA PRO A 37 -1.41 -14.77 13.34
C PRO A 37 0.02 -15.37 13.38
N ILE A 38 0.40 -16.12 12.34
CA ILE A 38 1.68 -16.85 12.26
C ILE A 38 2.86 -15.89 12.07
N THR A 39 2.70 -14.85 11.24
CA THR A 39 3.79 -13.92 10.87
C THR A 39 4.06 -12.85 11.94
N ARG A 40 3.07 -12.56 12.80
CA ARG A 40 3.15 -11.51 13.83
C ARG A 40 4.16 -11.77 14.96
N ARG A 41 4.52 -13.02 15.26
CA ARG A 41 5.35 -13.34 16.43
C ARG A 41 6.86 -13.29 16.19
N LYS A 42 7.32 -13.35 14.93
CA LYS A 42 8.76 -13.43 14.61
C LYS A 42 9.27 -12.43 13.58
N PHE A 43 8.44 -11.90 12.68
CA PHE A 43 8.91 -11.13 11.52
C PHE A 43 8.38 -9.69 11.43
N ILE A 44 7.21 -9.36 12.00
CA ILE A 44 6.55 -8.07 11.77
C ILE A 44 6.65 -7.16 13.01
N ASN A 45 7.62 -6.23 12.97
CA ASN A 45 7.73 -5.14 13.94
C ASN A 45 6.80 -3.98 13.56
N GLY A 46 6.25 -3.28 14.56
CA GLY A 46 5.39 -2.12 14.35
C GLY A 46 6.10 -0.99 13.61
N PHE A 47 7.39 -0.81 13.88
CA PHE A 47 8.23 0.13 13.13
C PHE A 47 8.27 -0.20 11.63
N THR A 48 8.46 -1.48 11.28
CA THR A 48 8.50 -1.93 9.88
C THR A 48 7.17 -1.67 9.18
N VAL A 49 6.04 -1.94 9.85
CA VAL A 49 4.71 -1.67 9.27
C VAL A 49 4.52 -0.18 8.98
N VAL A 50 4.87 0.69 9.93
CA VAL A 50 4.77 2.14 9.75
C VAL A 50 5.69 2.64 8.64
N ALA A 51 6.97 2.26 8.68
CA ALA A 51 7.97 2.68 7.71
C ALA A 51 7.59 2.24 6.29
N LEU A 52 7.18 0.99 6.11
CA LEU A 52 6.80 0.47 4.79
C LEU A 52 5.52 1.15 4.28
N SER A 53 4.55 1.39 5.15
CA SER A 53 3.30 2.08 4.77
C SER A 53 3.55 3.52 4.33
N LEU A 54 4.37 4.27 5.08
CA LEU A 54 4.75 5.63 4.71
C LEU A 54 5.56 5.67 3.41
N LEU A 55 6.48 4.73 3.23
CA LEU A 55 7.31 4.64 2.04
C LEU A 55 6.46 4.36 0.79
N MET A 56 5.54 3.39 0.85
CA MET A 56 4.64 3.08 -0.27
C MET A 56 3.77 4.28 -0.62
N MET A 57 3.21 4.96 0.40
CA MET A 57 2.42 6.17 0.21
C MET A 57 3.26 7.28 -0.45
N TRP A 58 4.45 7.56 0.09
CA TRP A 58 5.35 8.58 -0.42
C TRP A 58 5.75 8.32 -1.89
N ILE A 59 6.18 7.10 -2.21
CA ILE A 59 6.54 6.72 -3.59
C ILE A 59 5.34 6.85 -4.52
N SER A 60 4.15 6.39 -4.10
CA SER A 60 2.96 6.45 -4.95
C SER A 60 2.53 7.89 -5.29
N ILE A 61 2.67 8.82 -4.34
CA ILE A 61 2.37 10.25 -4.53
C ILE A 61 3.39 10.90 -5.46
N GLN A 62 4.68 10.59 -5.28
CA GLN A 62 5.71 11.09 -6.20
C GLN A 62 5.49 10.55 -7.61
N LEU A 63 5.14 9.27 -7.74
CA LEU A 63 4.93 8.63 -9.03
C LEU A 63 3.77 9.28 -9.79
N ILE A 64 2.62 9.53 -9.15
CA ILE A 64 1.48 10.20 -9.81
C ILE A 64 1.76 11.65 -10.16
N TYR A 65 2.60 12.34 -9.39
CA TYR A 65 3.04 13.69 -9.73
C TYR A 65 3.88 13.70 -11.01
N PHE A 66 4.87 12.79 -11.13
CA PHE A 66 5.68 12.69 -12.34
C PHE A 66 4.89 12.17 -13.54
N ASP A 67 3.94 11.26 -13.30
CA ASP A 67 3.02 10.75 -14.31
C ASP A 67 2.17 11.87 -14.91
N ALA A 68 1.63 12.77 -14.07
CA ALA A 68 0.89 13.94 -14.54
C ALA A 68 1.74 14.86 -15.43
N ILE A 69 2.99 15.14 -15.03
CA ILE A 69 3.92 15.93 -15.85
C ILE A 69 4.17 15.24 -17.20
N ILE A 70 4.45 13.94 -17.19
CA ILE A 70 4.72 13.18 -18.43
C ILE A 70 3.51 13.23 -19.36
N VAL A 71 2.31 13.01 -18.82
CA VAL A 71 1.04 13.02 -19.54
C VAL A 71 0.77 14.37 -20.21
N ASP A 72 1.03 15.47 -19.49
CA ASP A 72 0.90 16.83 -20.02
C ASP A 72 1.88 17.09 -21.18
N GLU A 73 3.15 16.66 -21.03
CA GLU A 73 4.19 16.86 -22.06
C GLU A 73 3.95 16.05 -23.34
N ILE A 74 3.36 14.86 -23.23
CA ILE A 74 3.04 14.01 -24.39
C ILE A 74 1.63 14.25 -24.96
N GLY A 75 0.88 15.19 -24.38
CA GLY A 75 -0.47 15.55 -24.82
C GLY A 75 -1.49 14.44 -24.69
N LEU A 76 -1.30 13.52 -23.74
CA LEU A 76 -2.25 12.44 -23.46
C LEU A 76 -3.18 12.84 -22.30
N GLY A 77 -4.26 12.08 -22.12
CA GLY A 77 -5.11 12.18 -20.94
C GLY A 77 -4.54 11.42 -19.75
N GLY A 78 -4.81 11.91 -18.54
CA GLY A 78 -4.53 11.19 -17.30
C GLY A 78 -5.38 9.92 -17.19
N ASN A 79 -4.81 8.87 -16.61
CA ASN A 79 -5.51 7.61 -16.41
C ASN A 79 -6.27 7.61 -15.06
N PRO A 80 -7.62 7.53 -15.05
CA PRO A 80 -8.38 7.55 -13.80
C PRO A 80 -8.11 6.31 -12.92
N ILE A 81 -7.72 5.19 -13.54
CA ILE A 81 -7.42 3.95 -12.81
C ILE A 81 -6.19 4.14 -11.91
N THR A 82 -5.14 4.80 -12.40
CA THR A 82 -3.92 5.05 -11.59
C THR A 82 -4.22 5.97 -10.41
N PHE A 83 -5.09 6.97 -10.60
CA PHE A 83 -5.56 7.82 -9.51
C PHE A 83 -6.26 7.01 -8.40
N PHE A 84 -7.20 6.13 -8.75
CA PHE A 84 -7.87 5.28 -7.75
C PHE A 84 -6.92 4.28 -7.08
N MET A 85 -5.92 3.76 -7.80
CA MET A 85 -4.89 2.89 -7.20
C MET A 85 -4.07 3.66 -6.15
N VAL A 86 -3.64 4.88 -6.44
CA VAL A 86 -2.90 5.71 -5.48
C VAL A 86 -3.77 6.06 -4.28
N ALA A 87 -5.03 6.43 -4.49
CA ALA A 87 -5.97 6.67 -3.39
C ALA A 87 -6.12 5.43 -2.49
N ALA A 88 -6.21 4.23 -3.07
CA ALA A 88 -6.24 2.98 -2.33
C ALA A 88 -4.94 2.73 -1.55
N ILE A 89 -3.77 2.98 -2.14
CA ILE A 89 -2.46 2.86 -1.45
C ILE A 89 -2.40 3.81 -0.25
N VAL A 90 -2.86 5.05 -0.39
CA VAL A 90 -2.94 6.03 0.71
C VAL A 90 -3.84 5.50 1.83
N VAL A 91 -5.03 4.97 1.50
CA VAL A 91 -5.94 4.36 2.48
C VAL A 91 -5.27 3.19 3.21
N PHE A 92 -4.62 2.28 2.49
CA PHE A 92 -3.85 1.18 3.11
C PHE A 92 -2.68 1.69 3.95
N GLY A 93 -2.04 2.78 3.53
CA GLY A 93 -0.94 3.44 4.24
C GLY A 93 -1.33 3.88 5.66
N PHE A 94 -2.56 4.36 5.85
CA PHE A 94 -3.10 4.69 7.18
C PHE A 94 -3.70 3.48 7.90
N ALA A 95 -4.42 2.63 7.16
CA ALA A 95 -5.09 1.47 7.74
C ALA A 95 -4.10 0.47 8.36
N ASN A 96 -2.98 0.19 7.68
CA ASN A 96 -1.99 -0.80 8.12
C ASN A 96 -1.44 -0.52 9.54
N PRO A 97 -0.86 0.66 9.84
CA PRO A 97 -0.46 1.02 11.19
C PRO A 97 -1.62 0.97 12.19
N LEU A 98 -2.78 1.53 11.84
CA LEU A 98 -3.94 1.60 12.73
C LEU A 98 -4.40 0.20 13.18
N PHE A 99 -4.54 -0.74 12.24
CA PHE A 99 -4.89 -2.13 12.53
C PHE A 99 -3.78 -2.89 13.27
N TYR A 100 -2.52 -2.55 13.06
CA TYR A 100 -1.42 -3.16 13.80
C TYR A 100 -1.48 -2.80 15.29
N PHE A 101 -1.62 -1.51 15.62
CA PHE A 101 -1.60 -1.00 16.99
C PHE A 101 -2.86 -1.33 17.79
N THR A 102 -4.05 -1.17 17.20
CA THR A 102 -5.34 -1.50 17.86
C THR A 102 -5.41 -2.96 18.30
N ARG A 103 -4.85 -3.88 17.50
CA ARG A 103 -4.87 -5.32 17.80
C ARG A 103 -3.80 -5.73 18.83
N LYS A 104 -2.68 -5.02 18.91
CA LYS A 104 -1.64 -5.23 19.94
C LYS A 104 -2.11 -4.77 21.33
N ALA A 105 -3.00 -3.78 21.38
CA ALA A 105 -3.52 -3.22 22.62
C ALA A 105 -4.54 -4.10 23.35
N LYS A 106 -4.99 -5.25 22.80
CA LYS A 106 -5.86 -6.18 23.54
C LYS A 106 -5.05 -6.83 24.68
N PRO A 107 -5.29 -6.48 25.95
CA PRO A 107 -4.58 -7.13 27.05
C PRO A 107 -5.01 -8.60 27.08
N LYS A 108 -4.03 -9.51 27.18
CA LYS A 108 -4.33 -10.88 27.59
C LYS A 108 -5.04 -10.78 28.94
N SER A 109 -6.34 -11.05 28.98
CA SER A 109 -7.05 -11.23 30.24
C SER A 109 -6.32 -12.31 31.02
N THR A 110 -5.57 -11.89 32.03
CA THR A 110 -4.86 -12.77 32.95
C THR A 110 -5.89 -13.77 33.51
N PRO A 111 -5.71 -15.09 33.35
CA PRO A 111 -6.64 -16.04 33.94
C PRO A 111 -6.61 -15.83 35.44
N LYS A 112 -7.75 -15.44 36.01
CA LYS A 112 -7.96 -15.21 37.44
C LYS A 112 -7.58 -16.51 38.16
N ARG A 113 -6.37 -16.56 38.76
CA ARG A 113 -5.95 -17.69 39.60
C ARG A 113 -6.91 -17.73 40.78
N SER A 114 -7.86 -18.67 40.72
CA SER A 114 -8.73 -19.03 41.83
C SER A 114 -7.86 -19.54 42.97
N SER A 115 -7.63 -18.68 43.95
CA SER A 115 -7.07 -19.06 45.24
C SER A 115 -8.14 -19.86 45.99
N TYR A 116 -8.11 -21.19 45.91
CA TYR A 116 -8.74 -22.03 46.91
C TYR A 116 -7.79 -22.08 48.11
N ARG A 117 -8.18 -21.37 49.17
CA ARG A 117 -7.73 -21.59 50.55
C ARG A 117 -8.77 -22.45 51.24
#